data_AF-A0A4V6YTH9-F1
#
_entry.id   AF-A0A4V6YTH9-F1
#
_cell.length_a   1.000
_cell.length_b   1.000
_cell.length_c   1.000
_cell.angle_alpha   90.00
_cell.angle_beta   90.00
_cell.angle_gamma   90.00
#
_symmetry.space_group_name_H-M   'P 1'
#
loop_
_entity.id
_entity.type
_entity.pdbx_description
1 polymer ?
#
loop_
_entity_poly.entity_id
_entity_poly.type
_entity_poly.pdbx_seq_one_letter_code
_entity_poly.pdbx_strand_id
1 'polypeptide(L)'
;MTLLFRNTILLMIAVLSIKLSAQLDTLNYLKQFEANKTQYINQQFSKLLDDMVTLQPQSIYTQPRACHYDTQFYFTDAKKALNSNYKINIVWQNSAFYKEEHILSVNEIYSLRDVESLYRKYIIKNIEFDYQGEFYITHRSAKSIKDDDPFIHLNTYFEDHKKYLIDKPFYDFICWIKPMIITKLKNIYDSSKAVTLKTEFILINPDNKKKKAKIIVEWDSPIPTSQIREYKKKNGNHFNNNERNFYVDKTVQNITYSLR
;
A
#
# COMPACT_ATOMS: atom_id res chain seq x y z
N MET A 1 -57.41 -46.59 4.70
CA MET A 1 -56.87 -45.61 3.74
C MET A 1 -56.27 -44.36 4.39
N THR A 2 -56.26 -44.23 5.72
CA THR A 2 -55.79 -43.03 6.45
C THR A 2 -54.34 -43.12 6.97
N LEU A 3 -53.81 -44.32 7.20
CA LEU A 3 -52.42 -44.50 7.67
C LEU A 3 -51.37 -44.26 6.56
N LEU A 4 -51.67 -44.70 5.33
CA LEU A 4 -50.80 -44.54 4.16
C LEU A 4 -50.64 -43.07 3.71
N PHE A 5 -51.68 -42.26 3.90
CA PHE A 5 -51.68 -40.83 3.57
C PHE A 5 -50.88 -40.00 4.59
N ARG A 6 -50.89 -40.41 5.87
CA ARG A 6 -50.17 -39.71 6.94
C ARG A 6 -48.65 -39.93 6.85
N ASN A 7 -48.23 -41.14 6.46
CA ASN A 7 -46.81 -41.46 6.28
C ASN A 7 -46.19 -40.82 5.03
N THR A 8 -46.97 -40.60 3.97
CA THR A 8 -46.49 -39.92 2.74
C THR A 8 -46.31 -38.42 2.95
N ILE A 9 -47.18 -37.76 3.74
CA ILE A 9 -47.02 -36.35 4.10
C ILE A 9 -45.79 -36.14 5.00
N LEU A 10 -45.53 -37.04 5.96
CA LEU A 10 -44.33 -36.97 6.80
C LEU A 10 -43.03 -37.15 5.99
N LEU A 11 -43.04 -38.02 4.98
CA LEU A 11 -41.90 -38.22 4.09
C LEU A 11 -41.63 -36.99 3.22
N MET A 12 -42.67 -36.32 2.69
CA MET A 12 -42.50 -35.09 1.92
C MET A 12 -41.96 -33.92 2.78
N ILE A 13 -42.39 -33.79 4.03
CA ILE A 13 -41.88 -32.75 4.95
C ILE A 13 -40.40 -33.00 5.32
N ALA A 14 -39.98 -34.27 5.42
CA ALA A 14 -38.59 -34.63 5.68
C ALA A 14 -37.66 -34.33 4.48
N VAL A 15 -38.13 -34.51 3.24
CA VAL A 15 -37.36 -34.21 2.02
C VAL A 15 -37.24 -32.69 1.77
N LEU A 16 -38.23 -31.89 2.19
CA LEU A 16 -38.20 -30.43 2.11
C LEU A 16 -37.24 -29.75 3.10
N SER A 17 -36.76 -30.49 4.11
CA SER A 17 -35.95 -29.93 5.21
C SER A 17 -34.43 -30.01 4.96
N ILE A 18 -33.99 -30.69 3.90
CA ILE A 18 -32.57 -30.82 3.59
C ILE A 18 -32.15 -29.67 2.67
N LYS A 19 -32.10 -28.45 3.21
CA LYS A 19 -31.19 -27.44 2.65
C LYS A 19 -29.78 -27.92 2.96
N LEU A 20 -29.24 -28.78 2.09
CA LEU A 20 -27.79 -28.98 2.00
C LEU A 20 -27.20 -27.62 1.66
N SER A 21 -26.72 -26.91 2.67
CA SER A 21 -25.76 -25.82 2.46
C SER A 21 -24.56 -26.47 1.78
N ALA A 22 -24.49 -26.40 0.46
CA ALA A 22 -23.30 -26.85 -0.26
C ALA A 22 -22.10 -26.16 0.39
N GLN A 23 -21.12 -26.96 0.83
CA GLN A 23 -19.90 -26.42 1.40
C GLN A 23 -19.29 -25.50 0.35
N LEU A 24 -19.06 -24.24 0.72
CA LEU A 24 -18.46 -23.27 -0.20
C LEU A 24 -17.13 -23.82 -0.69
N ASP A 25 -17.01 -23.98 -2.01
CA ASP A 25 -15.74 -24.26 -2.64
C ASP A 25 -14.92 -22.97 -2.64
N THR A 26 -14.22 -22.75 -1.54
CA THR A 26 -13.39 -21.55 -1.34
C THR A 26 -12.35 -21.40 -2.45
N LEU A 27 -11.80 -22.49 -2.98
CA LEU A 27 -10.81 -22.42 -4.05
C LEU A 27 -11.43 -21.86 -5.33
N ASN A 28 -12.54 -22.43 -5.79
CA ASN A 28 -13.22 -21.94 -6.98
C ASN A 28 -13.77 -20.53 -6.79
N TYR A 29 -14.26 -20.21 -5.59
CA TYR A 29 -14.70 -18.86 -5.24
C TYR A 29 -13.56 -17.84 -5.29
N LEU A 30 -12.33 -18.18 -4.91
CA LEU A 30 -11.21 -17.26 -4.98
C LEU A 30 -10.62 -17.14 -6.40
N LYS A 31 -10.64 -18.22 -7.18
CA LYS A 31 -10.14 -18.23 -8.57
C LYS A 31 -10.86 -17.25 -9.49
N GLN A 32 -12.15 -16.97 -9.27
CA GLN A 32 -12.85 -15.95 -10.06
C GLN A 32 -12.31 -14.53 -9.82
N PHE A 33 -11.83 -14.20 -8.62
CA PHE A 33 -11.22 -12.90 -8.34
C PHE A 33 -9.81 -12.82 -8.93
N GLU A 34 -9.07 -13.93 -8.89
CA GLU A 34 -7.77 -14.03 -9.56
C GLU A 34 -7.90 -13.84 -11.09
N ALA A 35 -8.85 -14.53 -11.72
CA ALA A 35 -9.12 -14.41 -13.16
C ALA A 35 -9.52 -12.98 -13.57
N ASN A 36 -10.23 -12.26 -12.69
CA ASN A 36 -10.69 -10.90 -12.91
C ASN A 36 -9.81 -9.83 -12.25
N LYS A 37 -8.57 -10.17 -11.86
CA LYS A 37 -7.74 -9.28 -11.02
C LYS A 37 -7.52 -7.88 -11.57
N THR A 38 -7.51 -7.73 -12.89
CA THR A 38 -7.37 -6.43 -13.58
C THR A 38 -8.49 -5.45 -13.24
N GLN A 39 -9.68 -5.93 -12.84
CA GLN A 39 -10.80 -5.09 -12.39
C GLN A 39 -10.53 -4.43 -11.03
N TYR A 40 -9.57 -4.94 -10.25
CA TYR A 40 -9.23 -4.45 -8.92
C TYR A 40 -7.93 -3.65 -8.89
N ILE A 41 -7.05 -3.84 -9.88
CA ILE A 41 -5.84 -3.02 -10.01
C ILE A 41 -6.24 -1.55 -10.24
N ASN A 42 -5.54 -0.63 -9.56
CA ASN A 42 -5.83 0.81 -9.55
C ASN A 42 -7.21 1.19 -8.97
N GLN A 43 -7.88 0.26 -8.29
CA GLN A 43 -9.13 0.51 -7.57
C GLN A 43 -8.89 0.50 -6.05
N GLN A 44 -9.82 1.12 -5.32
CA GLN A 44 -9.83 1.04 -3.86
C GLN A 44 -10.09 -0.39 -3.41
N PHE A 45 -9.47 -0.80 -2.31
CA PHE A 45 -9.65 -2.12 -1.70
C PHE A 45 -11.10 -2.43 -1.35
N SER A 46 -11.87 -1.41 -0.99
CA SER A 46 -13.32 -1.49 -0.79
C SER A 46 -14.02 -2.19 -1.94
N LYS A 47 -13.67 -1.91 -3.20
CA LYS A 47 -14.27 -2.56 -4.36
C LYS A 47 -14.11 -4.08 -4.31
N LEU A 48 -12.90 -4.56 -4.00
CA LEU A 48 -12.66 -6.00 -3.89
C LEU A 48 -13.45 -6.60 -2.73
N LEU A 49 -13.44 -5.97 -1.55
CA LEU A 49 -14.20 -6.45 -0.40
C LEU A 49 -15.71 -6.49 -0.67
N ASP A 50 -16.24 -5.46 -1.31
CA ASP A 50 -17.67 -5.33 -1.64
C ASP A 50 -18.10 -6.38 -2.68
N ASP A 51 -17.23 -6.72 -3.65
CA ASP A 51 -17.45 -7.79 -4.62
C ASP A 51 -17.30 -9.19 -3.98
N MET A 52 -16.61 -9.31 -2.84
CA MET A 52 -16.41 -10.56 -2.08
C MET A 52 -17.58 -10.88 -1.14
N VAL A 53 -18.80 -10.96 -1.67
CA VAL A 53 -20.04 -11.11 -0.87
C VAL A 53 -20.18 -12.43 -0.10
N THR A 54 -19.63 -13.53 -0.62
CA THR A 54 -19.83 -14.87 -0.02
C THR A 54 -18.79 -15.18 1.07
N LEU A 55 -17.55 -14.75 0.85
CA LEU A 55 -16.44 -14.99 1.75
C LEU A 55 -15.45 -13.84 1.63
N GLN A 56 -15.20 -13.17 2.76
CA GLN A 56 -14.17 -12.14 2.90
C GLN A 56 -13.00 -12.66 3.75
N PRO A 57 -11.82 -12.05 3.64
CA PRO A 57 -10.74 -12.30 4.59
C PRO A 57 -11.17 -11.95 6.02
N GLN A 58 -10.60 -12.64 6.99
CA GLN A 58 -10.94 -12.48 8.41
C GLN A 58 -9.77 -11.94 9.23
N SER A 59 -8.54 -12.13 8.76
CA SER A 59 -7.35 -11.64 9.44
C SER A 59 -6.32 -11.12 8.45
N ILE A 60 -5.44 -10.26 8.94
CA ILE A 60 -4.43 -9.60 8.13
C ILE A 60 -3.08 -9.55 8.82
N TYR A 61 -2.04 -9.52 8.00
CA TYR A 61 -0.68 -9.25 8.42
C TYR A 61 -0.02 -8.31 7.41
N THR A 62 0.53 -7.20 7.88
CA THR A 62 1.23 -6.24 7.01
C THR A 62 2.70 -6.18 7.37
N GLN A 63 3.55 -6.38 6.38
CA GLN A 63 5.00 -6.34 6.54
C GLN A 63 5.63 -5.31 5.59
N PRO A 64 6.78 -4.73 5.98
CA PRO A 64 7.56 -3.93 5.07
C PRO A 64 8.28 -4.84 4.07
N ARG A 65 8.14 -4.55 2.78
CA ARG A 65 8.90 -5.16 1.69
C ARG A 65 9.73 -4.08 0.99
N ALA A 66 10.97 -3.95 1.44
CA ALA A 66 11.84 -2.82 1.11
C ALA A 66 11.14 -1.50 1.47
N CYS A 67 10.71 -0.73 0.46
CA CYS A 67 10.00 0.52 0.67
C CYS A 67 8.49 0.39 0.60
N HIS A 68 7.98 -0.72 0.05
CA HIS A 68 6.56 -1.00 0.00
C HIS A 68 6.09 -1.69 1.28
N TYR A 69 4.78 -1.79 1.40
CA TYR A 69 4.10 -2.73 2.28
C TYR A 69 3.28 -3.64 1.41
N ASP A 70 3.44 -4.93 1.64
CA ASP A 70 2.48 -5.95 1.26
C ASP A 70 1.66 -6.31 2.48
N THR A 71 0.36 -6.50 2.25
CA THR A 71 -0.55 -7.01 3.26
C THR A 71 -1.04 -8.37 2.82
N GLN A 72 -0.86 -9.35 3.69
CA GLN A 72 -1.40 -10.69 3.55
C GLN A 72 -2.76 -10.71 4.24
N PHE A 73 -3.77 -11.20 3.54
CA PHE A 73 -5.14 -11.34 4.01
C PHE A 73 -5.48 -12.83 4.05
N TYR A 74 -5.86 -13.35 5.21
CA TYR A 74 -6.17 -14.76 5.42
C TYR A 74 -7.68 -14.94 5.63
N PHE A 75 -8.20 -16.11 5.25
CA PHE A 75 -9.62 -16.45 5.35
C PHE A 75 -9.99 -17.19 6.63
N THR A 76 -9.10 -17.14 7.63
CA THR A 76 -9.28 -17.68 8.97
C THR A 76 -9.09 -16.58 10.01
N ASP A 77 -9.57 -16.83 11.23
CA ASP A 77 -9.36 -15.91 12.35
C ASP A 77 -7.87 -15.67 12.62
N ALA A 78 -7.55 -14.58 13.32
CA ALA A 78 -6.16 -14.17 13.57
C ALA A 78 -5.33 -15.24 14.31
N LYS A 79 -5.95 -16.10 15.13
CA LYS A 79 -5.26 -17.17 15.87
C LYS A 79 -4.90 -18.35 14.95
N LYS A 80 -5.61 -18.52 13.84
CA LYS A 80 -5.45 -19.59 12.85
C LYS A 80 -5.00 -19.08 11.48
N ALA A 81 -4.57 -17.83 11.39
CA ALA A 81 -4.20 -17.19 10.13
C ALA A 81 -3.12 -17.97 9.36
N LEU A 82 -2.07 -18.42 10.05
CA LEU A 82 -0.98 -19.19 9.44
C LEU A 82 -1.39 -20.63 9.05
N ASN A 83 -2.50 -21.12 9.58
CA ASN A 83 -3.12 -22.39 9.21
C ASN A 83 -4.18 -22.21 8.11
N SER A 84 -4.32 -21.00 7.56
CA SER A 84 -5.23 -20.76 6.43
C SER A 84 -4.71 -21.51 5.20
N ASN A 85 -5.60 -22.19 4.47
CA ASN A 85 -5.26 -22.80 3.19
C ASN A 85 -5.20 -21.79 2.05
N TYR A 86 -5.61 -20.54 2.29
CA TYR A 86 -5.77 -19.52 1.27
C TYR A 86 -5.33 -18.16 1.81
N LYS A 87 -4.65 -17.37 0.99
CA LYS A 87 -4.42 -15.96 1.30
C LYS A 87 -4.41 -15.10 0.04
N ILE A 88 -4.65 -13.82 0.25
CA ILE A 88 -4.45 -12.78 -0.76
C ILE A 88 -3.26 -11.94 -0.29
N ASN A 89 -2.25 -11.78 -1.13
CA ASN A 89 -1.22 -10.77 -0.94
C ASN A 89 -1.56 -9.55 -1.77
N ILE A 90 -1.64 -8.39 -1.14
CA ILE A 90 -1.87 -7.12 -1.82
C ILE A 90 -0.67 -6.23 -1.65
N VAL A 91 -0.14 -5.74 -2.76
CA VAL A 91 0.82 -4.62 -2.76
C VAL A 91 0.01 -3.34 -2.96
N TRP A 92 0.13 -2.41 -2.03
CA TRP A 92 -0.57 -1.12 -2.14
C TRP A 92 0.24 -0.13 -2.96
N GLN A 93 -0.47 0.66 -3.76
CA GLN A 93 0.11 1.86 -4.37
C GLN A 93 0.53 2.80 -3.26
N ASN A 94 1.74 3.35 -3.35
CA ASN A 94 2.21 4.34 -2.37
C ASN A 94 2.26 3.80 -0.92
N SER A 95 2.37 2.47 -0.77
CA SER A 95 2.38 1.76 0.51
C SER A 95 3.40 2.29 1.51
N ALA A 96 4.58 2.72 1.03
CA ALA A 96 5.67 3.29 1.82
C ALA A 96 5.26 4.38 2.83
N PHE A 97 4.08 4.97 2.64
CA PHE A 97 3.61 6.17 3.29
C PHE A 97 2.43 5.93 4.24
N TYR A 98 1.81 4.74 4.21
CA TYR A 98 0.69 4.41 5.10
C TYR A 98 1.11 3.91 6.48
N LYS A 99 2.42 3.66 6.69
CA LYS A 99 2.93 3.15 7.97
C LYS A 99 2.76 4.12 9.14
N GLU A 100 2.86 5.43 8.90
CA GLU A 100 2.87 6.41 10.00
C GLU A 100 1.50 6.66 10.62
N GLU A 101 0.39 6.28 9.98
CA GLU A 101 -0.95 6.58 10.50
C GLU A 101 -1.68 5.36 11.11
N HIS A 102 -1.48 4.11 10.64
CA HIS A 102 -2.49 3.07 10.90
C HIS A 102 -2.03 1.61 11.05
N ILE A 103 -0.76 1.28 10.78
CA ILE A 103 -0.30 -0.11 10.89
C ILE A 103 0.41 -0.29 12.23
N LEU A 104 -0.41 -0.59 13.25
CA LEU A 104 0.08 -1.11 14.53
C LEU A 104 1.00 -2.31 14.24
N SER A 105 2.20 -2.32 14.83
CA SER A 105 3.12 -3.46 14.92
C SER A 105 3.24 -4.35 13.66
N VAL A 106 4.36 -4.24 12.94
CA VAL A 106 4.75 -5.16 11.85
C VAL A 106 4.98 -6.61 12.29
N ASN A 107 4.64 -6.97 13.52
CA ASN A 107 4.93 -8.27 14.12
C ASN A 107 3.68 -9.03 14.59
N GLU A 108 2.47 -8.52 14.31
CA GLU A 108 1.22 -9.13 14.80
C GLU A 108 0.20 -9.34 13.67
N ILE A 109 -0.60 -10.39 13.81
CA ILE A 109 -1.74 -10.67 12.94
C ILE A 109 -2.99 -10.07 13.59
N TYR A 110 -3.72 -9.25 12.85
CA TYR A 110 -4.93 -8.59 13.32
C TYR A 110 -6.19 -9.23 12.74
N SER A 111 -7.29 -9.16 13.48
CA SER A 111 -8.62 -9.36 12.91
C SER A 111 -8.89 -8.25 11.89
N LEU A 112 -9.31 -8.60 10.67
CA LEU A 112 -9.62 -7.61 9.63
C LEU A 112 -10.70 -6.66 10.14
N ARG A 113 -11.71 -7.15 10.86
CA ARG A 113 -12.82 -6.34 11.39
C ARG A 113 -12.33 -5.14 12.21
N ASP A 114 -11.23 -5.29 12.92
CA ASP A 114 -10.72 -4.27 13.84
C ASP A 114 -9.97 -3.14 13.09
N VAL A 115 -9.51 -3.42 11.88
CA VAL A 115 -8.62 -2.56 11.10
C VAL A 115 -9.11 -2.29 9.67
N GLU A 116 -10.26 -2.84 9.26
CA GLU A 116 -10.78 -2.80 7.88
C GLU A 116 -10.90 -1.37 7.35
N SER A 117 -11.42 -0.46 8.19
CA SER A 117 -11.60 0.96 7.87
C SER A 117 -10.29 1.64 7.44
N LEU A 118 -9.15 1.14 7.91
CA LEU A 118 -7.82 1.65 7.62
C LEU A 118 -7.38 1.29 6.19
N TYR A 119 -7.77 0.10 5.71
CA TYR A 119 -7.34 -0.46 4.42
C TYR A 119 -8.31 -0.19 3.28
N ARG A 120 -9.62 0.00 3.56
CA ARG A 120 -10.66 0.18 2.52
C ARG A 120 -10.31 1.24 1.47
N LYS A 121 -9.69 2.34 1.90
CA LYS A 121 -9.34 3.48 1.04
C LYS A 121 -8.08 3.26 0.19
N TYR A 122 -7.28 2.22 0.48
CA TYR A 122 -6.01 2.01 -0.20
C TYR A 122 -6.22 1.47 -1.61
N ILE A 123 -5.37 1.95 -2.52
CA ILE A 123 -5.43 1.57 -3.93
C ILE A 123 -4.54 0.34 -4.13
N ILE A 124 -5.11 -0.69 -4.76
CA ILE A 124 -4.43 -1.94 -5.08
C ILE A 124 -3.45 -1.68 -6.24
N LYS A 125 -2.15 -1.89 -6.01
CA LYS A 125 -1.12 -1.88 -7.08
C LYS A 125 -0.98 -3.24 -7.73
N ASN A 126 -0.96 -4.28 -6.91
CA ASN A 126 -0.89 -5.67 -7.35
C ASN A 126 -1.65 -6.55 -6.36
N ILE A 127 -2.19 -7.67 -6.86
CA ILE A 127 -2.88 -8.67 -6.07
C ILE A 127 -2.44 -10.06 -6.53
N GLU A 128 -2.09 -10.90 -5.56
CA GLU A 128 -1.66 -12.28 -5.75
C GLU A 128 -2.50 -13.17 -4.84
N PHE A 129 -2.97 -14.30 -5.38
CA PHE A 129 -3.74 -15.28 -4.65
C PHE A 129 -2.88 -16.52 -4.46
N ASP A 130 -2.69 -16.94 -3.21
CA ASP A 130 -1.96 -18.15 -2.88
C ASP A 130 -2.91 -19.21 -2.34
N TYR A 131 -2.71 -20.45 -2.81
CA TYR A 131 -3.52 -21.61 -2.48
C TYR A 131 -2.66 -22.72 -1.88
N GLN A 132 -3.21 -23.43 -0.89
CA GLN A 132 -2.68 -24.69 -0.34
C GLN A 132 -1.23 -24.60 0.18
N GLY A 133 -0.97 -23.70 1.12
CA GLY A 133 0.35 -23.61 1.78
C GLY A 133 0.24 -23.41 3.28
N GLU A 134 1.21 -23.96 4.02
CA GLU A 134 1.55 -23.41 5.34
C GLU A 134 2.20 -22.04 5.11
N PHE A 135 1.56 -20.98 5.60
CA PHE A 135 2.07 -19.63 5.41
C PHE A 135 2.98 -19.24 6.57
N TYR A 136 4.11 -18.60 6.24
CA TYR A 136 5.06 -18.10 7.21
C TYR A 136 5.17 -16.57 7.15
N ILE A 137 5.41 -15.98 8.31
CA ILE A 137 5.75 -14.56 8.45
C ILE A 137 7.27 -14.45 8.51
N THR A 138 7.86 -13.63 7.64
CA THR A 138 9.29 -13.32 7.69
C THR A 138 9.52 -11.91 8.19
N HIS A 139 10.16 -11.76 9.36
CA HIS A 139 10.63 -10.46 9.81
C HIS A 139 11.91 -10.08 9.07
N ARG A 140 11.80 -9.29 7.99
CA ARG A 140 12.96 -8.61 7.43
C ARG A 140 13.19 -7.32 8.18
N SER A 141 14.22 -7.29 9.03
CA SER A 141 14.76 -6.02 9.48
C SER A 141 15.45 -5.34 8.29
N ALA A 142 14.95 -4.17 7.90
CA ALA A 142 15.68 -3.34 6.96
C ALA A 142 16.97 -2.86 7.66
N LYS A 143 18.14 -3.12 7.06
CA LYS A 143 19.40 -2.50 7.49
C LYS A 143 19.21 -0.98 7.42
N SER A 144 19.39 -0.27 8.54
CA SER A 144 19.35 1.19 8.55
C SER A 144 20.51 1.75 7.73
N ILE A 145 20.31 2.92 7.12
CA ILE A 145 21.43 3.76 6.70
C ILE A 145 22.30 4.00 7.94
N LYS A 146 23.62 3.82 7.79
CA LYS A 146 24.59 4.01 8.87
C LYS A 146 24.90 5.48 9.14
N ASP A 147 24.61 6.35 8.20
CA ASP A 147 24.98 7.77 8.25
C ASP A 147 23.86 8.63 8.84
N ASP A 148 24.18 9.34 9.92
CA ASP A 148 23.25 10.24 10.59
C ASP A 148 23.06 11.58 9.86
N ASP A 149 23.90 11.90 8.87
CA ASP A 149 23.88 13.16 8.13
C ASP A 149 23.39 12.94 6.68
N PRO A 150 22.24 13.55 6.30
CA PRO A 150 21.70 13.45 4.94
C PRO A 150 22.65 13.87 3.84
N PHE A 151 23.46 14.90 4.08
CA PHE A 151 24.40 15.37 3.06
C PHE A 151 25.53 14.38 2.86
N ILE A 152 26.08 13.81 3.93
CA ILE A 152 27.14 12.80 3.85
C ILE A 152 26.64 11.56 3.08
N HIS A 153 25.42 11.12 3.37
CA HIS A 153 24.82 9.97 2.69
C HIS A 153 24.68 10.21 1.18
N LEU A 154 24.08 11.35 0.80
CA LEU A 154 23.95 11.72 -0.61
C LEU A 154 25.33 11.84 -1.27
N ASN A 155 26.27 12.54 -0.63
CA ASN A 155 27.60 12.73 -1.17
C ASN A 155 28.38 11.43 -1.36
N THR A 156 28.12 10.43 -0.52
CA THR A 156 28.80 9.14 -0.60
C THR A 156 28.18 8.22 -1.65
N TYR A 157 26.86 8.20 -1.77
CA TYR A 157 26.16 7.13 -2.51
C TYR A 157 25.34 7.59 -3.71
N PHE A 158 25.07 8.89 -3.86
CA PHE A 158 24.08 9.37 -4.83
C PHE A 158 24.51 9.11 -6.28
N GLU A 159 25.76 9.39 -6.65
CA GLU A 159 26.19 9.24 -8.04
C GLU A 159 26.08 7.79 -8.54
N ASP A 160 26.42 6.81 -7.70
CA ASP A 160 26.26 5.38 -8.03
C ASP A 160 24.79 4.96 -8.18
N HIS A 161 23.89 5.61 -7.42
CA HIS A 161 22.46 5.32 -7.40
C HIS A 161 21.65 6.11 -8.42
N LYS A 162 22.18 7.24 -8.92
CA LYS A 162 21.47 8.20 -9.77
C LYS A 162 20.79 7.55 -10.96
N LYS A 163 21.45 6.60 -11.62
CA LYS A 163 20.89 5.85 -12.77
C LYS A 163 19.62 5.03 -12.46
N TYR A 164 19.39 4.70 -11.20
CA TYR A 164 18.17 4.01 -10.75
C TYR A 164 17.06 4.98 -10.31
N LEU A 165 17.31 6.29 -10.42
CA LEU A 165 16.41 7.34 -9.96
C LEU A 165 15.93 8.24 -11.12
N ILE A 166 16.72 8.37 -12.18
CA ILE A 166 16.35 9.09 -13.40
C ILE A 166 15.40 8.24 -14.25
N ASP A 167 14.41 8.88 -14.87
CA ASP A 167 13.32 8.25 -15.64
C ASP A 167 12.51 7.25 -14.80
N LYS A 168 12.54 7.44 -13.48
CA LYS A 168 11.76 6.67 -12.50
C LYS A 168 10.78 7.56 -11.75
N PRO A 169 9.71 6.99 -11.20
CA PRO A 169 8.85 7.70 -10.27
C PRO A 169 9.65 8.21 -9.06
N PHE A 170 9.33 9.40 -8.57
CA PHE A 170 9.96 9.99 -7.39
C PHE A 170 9.89 9.10 -6.15
N TYR A 171 8.89 8.23 -6.10
CA TYR A 171 8.80 7.13 -5.15
C TYR A 171 10.13 6.38 -4.96
N ASP A 172 10.86 6.06 -6.02
CA ASP A 172 12.11 5.29 -5.95
C ASP A 172 13.21 6.07 -5.22
N PHE A 173 13.24 7.39 -5.39
CA PHE A 173 14.13 8.26 -4.59
C PHE A 173 13.75 8.25 -3.12
N ILE A 174 12.47 8.46 -2.79
CA ILE A 174 11.98 8.44 -1.41
C ILE A 174 12.27 7.09 -0.74
N CYS A 175 12.16 6.02 -1.50
CA CYS A 175 12.50 4.68 -1.06
C CYS A 175 13.98 4.57 -0.69
N TRP A 176 14.86 5.01 -1.59
CA TRP A 176 16.30 4.88 -1.43
C TRP A 176 16.84 5.65 -0.22
N ILE A 177 16.33 6.85 0.06
CA ILE A 177 16.81 7.68 1.18
C ILE A 177 16.35 7.20 2.57
N LYS A 178 15.55 6.13 2.69
CA LYS A 178 15.08 5.64 4.00
C LYS A 178 16.26 5.18 4.87
N PRO A 179 16.36 5.64 6.14
CA PRO A 179 15.28 6.13 6.98
C PRO A 179 15.15 7.67 7.05
N MET A 180 15.84 8.42 6.20
CA MET A 180 15.72 9.88 6.17
C MET A 180 14.33 10.31 5.69
N ILE A 181 13.89 11.49 6.13
CA ILE A 181 12.54 12.00 5.84
C ILE A 181 12.60 13.38 5.22
N ILE A 182 11.70 13.61 4.27
CA ILE A 182 11.47 14.94 3.71
C ILE A 182 10.45 15.67 4.57
N THR A 183 10.77 16.88 5.00
CA THR A 183 9.91 17.66 5.92
C THR A 183 9.29 18.88 5.28
N LYS A 184 9.96 19.46 4.28
CA LYS A 184 9.51 20.69 3.61
C LYS A 184 9.75 20.58 2.12
N LEU A 185 8.94 21.32 1.37
CA LEU A 185 9.12 21.50 -0.05
C LEU A 185 8.96 22.97 -0.46
N LYS A 186 9.55 23.34 -1.60
CA LYS A 186 9.33 24.60 -2.28
C LYS A 186 9.34 24.37 -3.79
N ASN A 187 8.20 24.66 -4.43
CA ASN A 187 8.10 24.62 -5.89
C ASN A 187 8.79 25.83 -6.53
N ILE A 188 9.52 25.57 -7.61
CA ILE A 188 10.22 26.57 -8.42
C ILE A 188 9.41 26.73 -9.72
N TYR A 189 8.76 27.88 -9.85
CA TYR A 189 7.82 28.15 -10.94
C TYR A 189 8.52 28.77 -12.14
N ASP A 190 8.13 28.34 -13.33
CA ASP A 190 8.33 29.10 -14.56
C ASP A 190 7.10 30.00 -14.75
N SER A 191 7.26 31.28 -14.41
CA SER A 191 6.19 32.27 -14.48
C SER A 191 5.69 32.51 -15.91
N SER A 192 6.52 32.26 -16.92
CA SER A 192 6.15 32.45 -18.32
C SER A 192 5.17 31.38 -18.82
N LYS A 193 5.21 30.19 -18.22
CA LYS A 193 4.43 29.02 -18.64
C LYS A 193 3.37 28.58 -17.64
N ALA A 194 3.28 29.25 -16.48
CA ALA A 194 2.40 28.87 -15.38
C ALA A 194 2.54 27.38 -14.97
N VAL A 195 3.78 26.88 -14.96
CA VAL A 195 4.12 25.50 -14.55
C VAL A 195 5.26 25.48 -13.53
N THR A 196 5.40 24.35 -12.85
CA THR A 196 6.55 24.00 -12.03
C THR A 196 7.37 22.94 -12.74
N LEU A 197 8.63 23.25 -13.03
CA LEU A 197 9.60 22.33 -13.61
C LEU A 197 10.48 21.67 -12.55
N LYS A 198 10.65 22.34 -11.39
CA LYS A 198 11.53 21.87 -10.32
C LYS A 198 10.89 22.04 -8.95
N THR A 199 11.19 21.12 -8.04
CA THR A 199 10.79 21.21 -6.64
C THR A 199 12.00 21.01 -5.74
N GLU A 200 12.21 21.94 -4.82
CA GLU A 200 13.18 21.83 -3.74
C GLU A 200 12.54 21.03 -2.59
N PHE A 201 13.24 20.06 -2.04
CA PHE A 201 12.86 19.30 -0.86
C PHE A 201 13.94 19.40 0.22
N ILE A 202 13.51 19.35 1.48
CA ILE A 202 14.40 19.37 2.64
C ILE A 202 14.40 17.98 3.28
N LEU A 203 15.55 17.32 3.19
CA LEU A 203 15.82 16.02 3.78
C LEU A 203 16.46 16.18 5.16
N ILE A 204 15.99 15.39 6.13
CA ILE A 204 16.56 15.32 7.49
C ILE A 204 16.72 13.86 7.92
N ASN A 205 17.63 13.61 8.86
CA ASN A 205 17.59 12.42 9.67
C ASN A 205 16.65 12.68 10.87
N PRO A 206 15.64 11.84 11.15
CA PRO A 206 14.72 12.04 12.27
C PRO A 206 15.40 12.02 13.65
N ASP A 207 16.48 11.26 13.80
CA ASP A 207 17.27 11.15 15.03
C ASP A 207 18.22 12.35 15.19
N ASN A 208 18.64 12.97 14.08
CA ASN A 208 19.48 14.16 14.07
C ASN A 208 18.92 15.28 13.17
N LYS A 209 17.86 15.95 13.65
CA LYS A 209 17.14 16.99 12.90
C LYS A 209 17.96 18.28 12.62
N LYS A 210 19.15 18.41 13.19
CA LYS A 210 20.04 19.57 12.99
C LYS A 210 20.71 19.54 11.62
N LYS A 211 21.04 18.34 11.12
CA LYS A 211 21.65 18.15 9.82
C LYS A 211 20.57 18.04 8.75
N LYS A 212 20.75 18.77 7.66
CA LYS A 212 19.77 18.89 6.59
C LYS A 212 20.48 18.92 5.25
N ALA A 213 19.91 18.22 4.27
CA ALA A 213 20.29 18.37 2.88
C ALA A 213 19.12 19.00 2.11
N LYS A 214 19.48 19.81 1.12
CA LYS A 214 18.57 20.28 0.11
C LYS A 214 18.65 19.35 -1.09
N ILE A 215 17.50 18.91 -1.58
CA ILE A 215 17.36 18.17 -2.83
C ILE A 215 16.58 19.05 -3.80
N ILE A 216 17.00 19.13 -5.06
CA ILE A 216 16.21 19.74 -6.13
C ILE A 216 15.91 18.64 -7.14
N VAL A 217 14.62 18.40 -7.34
CA VAL A 217 14.12 17.44 -8.33
C VAL A 217 13.61 18.22 -9.53
N GLU A 218 14.06 17.83 -10.70
CA GLU A 218 13.55 18.30 -11.99
C GLU A 218 12.57 17.24 -12.49
N TRP A 219 11.38 17.68 -12.89
CA TRP A 219 10.29 16.80 -13.32
C TRP A 219 10.33 16.62 -14.82
N ASP A 220 10.16 15.39 -15.29
CA ASP A 220 10.10 15.08 -16.73
C ASP A 220 8.90 15.76 -17.40
N SER A 221 7.75 15.76 -16.72
CA SER A 221 6.55 16.48 -17.16
C SER A 221 6.30 17.72 -16.29
N PRO A 222 6.07 18.91 -16.90
CA PRO A 222 5.74 20.12 -16.16
C PRO A 222 4.48 19.95 -15.32
N ILE A 223 4.50 20.45 -14.09
CA ILE A 223 3.36 20.37 -13.18
C ILE A 223 2.56 21.68 -13.27
N PRO A 224 1.26 21.65 -13.61
CA PRO A 224 0.44 22.86 -13.64
C PRO A 224 0.41 23.58 -12.28
N THR A 225 0.62 24.90 -12.28
CA THR A 225 0.66 25.69 -11.03
C THR A 225 -0.66 25.65 -10.27
N SER A 226 -1.79 25.46 -10.97
CA SER A 226 -3.12 25.30 -10.37
C SER A 226 -3.17 24.13 -9.39
N GLN A 227 -2.64 22.96 -9.77
CA GLN A 227 -2.61 21.76 -8.93
C GLN A 227 -1.79 22.00 -7.64
N ILE A 228 -0.71 22.77 -7.72
CA ILE A 228 0.17 23.04 -6.58
C ILE A 228 -0.41 24.08 -5.61
N ARG A 229 -1.13 25.09 -6.13
CA ARG A 229 -1.66 26.19 -5.30
C ARG A 229 -2.61 25.69 -4.23
N GLU A 230 -3.42 24.67 -4.53
CA GLU A 230 -4.35 24.07 -3.57
C GLU A 230 -3.61 23.47 -2.37
N TYR A 231 -2.56 22.69 -2.63
CA TYR A 231 -1.68 22.10 -1.62
C TYR A 231 -0.97 23.17 -0.79
N LYS A 232 -0.38 24.18 -1.44
CA LYS A 232 0.31 25.28 -0.74
C LYS A 232 -0.63 26.07 0.17
N LYS A 233 -1.86 26.32 -0.27
CA LYS A 233 -2.88 27.02 0.54
C LYS A 233 -3.27 26.22 1.78
N LYS A 234 -3.40 24.90 1.63
CA LYS A 234 -3.83 23.99 2.71
C LYS A 234 -2.73 23.67 3.71
N ASN A 235 -1.53 23.40 3.23
CA ASN A 235 -0.45 22.77 4.00
C ASN A 235 0.81 23.66 4.14
N GLY A 236 0.81 24.84 3.51
CA GLY A 236 1.96 25.73 3.44
C GLY A 236 3.11 25.11 2.65
N ASN A 237 4.28 24.99 3.28
CA ASN A 237 5.48 24.38 2.69
C ASN A 237 5.84 23.03 3.33
N HIS A 238 4.94 22.43 4.11
CA HIS A 238 5.16 21.13 4.73
C HIS A 238 4.97 20.04 3.69
N PHE A 239 5.86 19.06 3.67
CA PHE A 239 5.71 17.89 2.82
C PHE A 239 4.93 16.82 3.59
N ASN A 240 3.60 16.92 3.58
CA ASN A 240 2.73 15.95 4.24
C ASN A 240 2.22 14.88 3.26
N ASN A 241 1.32 14.01 3.72
CA ASN A 241 0.82 12.89 2.92
C ASN A 241 0.10 13.31 1.63
N ASN A 242 -0.58 14.47 1.63
CA ASN A 242 -1.22 15.01 0.43
C ASN A 242 -0.19 15.41 -0.62
N GLU A 243 0.82 16.22 -0.23
CA GLU A 243 1.91 16.57 -1.14
C GLU A 243 2.66 15.32 -1.59
N ARG A 244 2.97 14.42 -0.66
CA ARG A 244 3.71 13.19 -0.97
C ARG A 244 2.97 12.36 -2.03
N ASN A 245 1.70 12.06 -1.83
CA ASN A 245 0.86 11.33 -2.80
C ASN A 245 0.78 12.04 -4.16
N PHE A 246 0.86 13.37 -4.18
CA PHE A 246 0.88 14.14 -5.42
C PHE A 246 2.21 13.99 -6.20
N TYR A 247 3.34 13.92 -5.51
CA TYR A 247 4.68 13.89 -6.15
C TYR A 247 5.21 12.49 -6.44
N VAL A 248 4.82 11.46 -5.67
CA VAL A 248 5.46 10.12 -5.70
C VAL A 248 5.40 9.42 -7.05
N ASP A 249 4.32 9.60 -7.80
CA ASP A 249 4.15 8.98 -9.12
C ASP A 249 4.71 9.85 -10.26
N LYS A 250 5.25 11.04 -9.96
CA LYS A 250 5.86 11.90 -10.97
C LYS A 250 7.23 11.39 -11.37
N THR A 251 7.48 11.34 -12.68
CA THR A 251 8.75 10.93 -13.24
C THR A 251 9.82 12.00 -13.00
N VAL A 252 10.97 11.54 -12.52
CA VAL A 252 12.14 12.35 -12.25
C VAL A 252 12.99 12.45 -13.52
N GLN A 253 13.24 13.67 -13.97
CA GLN A 253 14.19 13.96 -15.05
C GLN A 253 15.63 14.09 -14.52
N ASN A 254 15.79 14.76 -13.38
CA ASN A 254 17.08 14.98 -12.76
C ASN A 254 16.94 15.21 -11.26
N ILE A 255 18.00 14.92 -10.51
CA ILE A 255 18.09 15.27 -9.09
C ILE A 255 19.47 15.86 -8.83
N THR A 256 19.50 16.98 -8.11
CA THR A 256 20.72 17.56 -7.55
C THR A 256 20.54 17.75 -6.05
N TYR A 257 21.65 17.86 -5.32
CA TYR A 257 21.62 18.08 -3.88
C TYR A 257 22.71 19.05 -3.44
N SER A 258 22.49 19.69 -2.29
CA SER A 258 23.45 20.56 -1.65
C SER A 258 23.28 20.54 -0.13
N LEU A 259 24.29 21.07 0.58
CA LEU A 259 24.08 21.49 1.96
C LEU A 259 22.97 22.55 2.02
N ARG A 260 22.22 22.54 3.11
CA ARG A 260 21.20 23.55 3.40
C ARG A 260 21.77 24.70 4.21
#